data_AF-A0A7C5PAF9-F1
#
_entry.id   AF-A0A7C5PAF9-F1
#
_cell.length_a   1.000
_cell.length_b   1.000
_cell.length_c   1.000
_cell.angle_alpha   90.00
_cell.angle_beta   90.00
_cell.angle_gamma   90.00
#
_symmetry.space_group_name_H-M   'P 1'
#
loop_
_entity.id
_entity.type
_entity.pdbx_description
1 polymer ?
#
loop_
_entity_poly.entity_id
_entity_poly.type
_entity_poly.pdbx_seq_one_letter_code
_entity_poly.pdbx_strand_id
1 'polypeptide(L)' 'MKGTEAMAEAAIRAGCNAYFGYPITPQTELIHYMSRRMPEVG' A
#
# COMPACT_ATOMS: atom_id res chain seq x y z
N MET A 1 -4.37 -0.82 12.77
CA MET A 1 -3.33 -0.65 11.74
C MET A 1 -2.31 -1.77 11.89
N LYS A 2 -2.14 -2.60 10.85
CA LYS A 2 -1.10 -3.64 10.76
C LYS A 2 0.22 -3.04 10.25
N GLY A 3 1.35 -3.72 10.42
CA GLY A 3 2.65 -3.25 9.93
C GLY A 3 2.70 -3.04 8.41
N THR A 4 2.05 -3.92 7.65
CA THR A 4 1.89 -3.80 6.19
C THR A 4 1.09 -2.56 5.78
N GLU A 5 0.01 -2.25 6.49
CA GLU A 5 -0.81 -1.04 6.26
C GLU A 5 -0.03 0.23 6.63
N ALA A 6 0.73 0.20 7.72
CA ALA A 6 1.57 1.33 8.14
C ALA A 6 2.67 1.63 7.11
N MET A 7 3.32 0.60 6.57
CA MET A 7 4.28 0.76 5.48
C MET A 7 3.64 1.33 4.22
N ALA A 8 2.44 0.84 3.86
CA ALA A 8 1.72 1.32 2.70
C ALA A 8 1.38 2.82 2.81
N GLU A 9 0.80 3.21 3.95
CA GLU A 9 0.46 4.60 4.25
C GLU A 9 1.72 5.49 4.29
N ALA A 10 2.83 4.99 4.83
CA ALA A 10 4.09 5.73 4.85
C ALA A 10 4.62 5.99 3.42
N ALA A 11 4.58 4.99 2.54
CA ALA A 11 5.01 5.15 1.15
C ALA A 11 4.12 6.15 0.39
N ILE A 12 2.80 6.09 0.59
CA ILE A 12 1.85 7.06 0.03
C ILE A 12 2.19 8.48 0.49
N ARG A 13 2.38 8.68 1.80
CA ARG A 13 2.76 10.00 2.37
C ARG A 13 4.12 10.49 1.89
N ALA A 14 5.03 9.59 1.54
CA ALA A 14 6.33 9.91 0.96
C ALA A 14 6.26 10.29 -0.53
N GLY A 15 5.08 10.28 -1.15
CA GLY A 15 4.88 10.65 -2.55
C GLY A 15 4.97 9.48 -3.53
N CYS A 16 4.79 8.23 -3.06
CA CYS A 16 4.63 7.09 -3.95
C CYS A 16 3.35 7.24 -4.79
N ASN A 17 3.53 7.46 -6.08
CA ASN A 17 2.49 7.71 -7.08
C ASN A 17 2.18 6.49 -7.97
N ALA A 18 2.97 5.43 -7.87
CA ALA A 18 2.71 4.16 -8.53
C ALA A 18 3.27 3.01 -7.69
N TYR A 19 2.50 1.94 -7.54
CA TYR A 19 2.90 0.74 -6.82
C TYR A 19 2.43 -0.50 -7.59
N PHE A 20 3.36 -1.42 -7.85
CA PHE A 20 3.09 -2.66 -8.57
C PHE A 20 3.46 -3.83 -7.67
N GLY A 21 2.49 -4.70 -7.38
CA GLY A 21 2.68 -5.82 -6.48
C GLY A 21 2.06 -7.09 -7.02
N TYR A 22 2.65 -8.22 -6.66
CA TYR A 22 2.09 -9.56 -6.88
C TYR A 22 1.70 -10.17 -5.53
N PRO A 23 0.49 -10.74 -5.38
CA PRO A 23 0.06 -11.35 -4.12
C PRO A 23 1.00 -12.45 -3.65
N ILE A 24 1.59 -12.27 -2.46
CA ILE A 24 2.44 -13.25 -1.79
C ILE A 24 2.32 -13.10 -0.27
N THR A 25 2.27 -14.20 0.46
CA THR A 25 2.23 -14.18 1.92
C THR A 25 3.62 -13.87 2.51
N PRO A 26 3.73 -13.05 3.57
CA PRO A 26 2.66 -12.36 4.31
C PRO A 26 2.32 -10.92 3.82
N GLN A 27 2.82 -10.50 2.66
CA GLN A 27 2.72 -9.12 2.17
C GLN A 27 1.39 -8.76 1.48
N THR A 28 0.51 -9.73 1.20
CA THR A 28 -0.77 -9.51 0.48
C THR A 28 -1.59 -8.32 1.00
N GLU A 29 -1.64 -8.11 2.32
CA GLU A 29 -2.38 -7.01 2.95
C GLU A 29 -1.86 -5.62 2.57
N LEU A 30 -0.56 -5.48 2.27
CA LEU A 30 0.01 -4.22 1.79
C LEU A 30 -0.60 -3.85 0.44
N ILE A 31 -0.72 -4.82 -0.47
CA ILE A 31 -1.30 -4.63 -1.81
C ILE A 31 -2.78 -4.27 -1.70
N HIS A 32 -3.51 -4.93 -0.79
CA HIS A 32 -4.92 -4.62 -0.51
C HIS A 32 -5.11 -3.19 0.02
N TYR A 33 -4.19 -2.72 0.88
CA TYR A 33 -4.25 -1.35 1.38
C TYR A 33 -3.95 -0.34 0.27
N MET A 34 -2.89 -0.57 -0.51
CA MET A 34 -2.50 0.30 -1.63
C MET A 34 -3.62 0.43 -2.66
N SER A 35 -4.24 -0.68 -3.08
CA SER A 35 -5.30 -0.66 -4.10
C SER A 35 -6.53 0.13 -3.68
N ARG A 36 -6.84 0.16 -2.39
CA ARG A 36 -7.94 0.96 -1.82
C ARG A 36 -7.56 2.43 -1.62
N ARG A 37 -6.36 2.70 -1.10
CA ARG A 37 -5.96 4.04 -0.63
C ARG A 37 -5.43 4.94 -1.74
N MET A 38 -4.68 4.40 -2.70
CA MET A 38 -4.03 5.20 -3.75
C MET A 38 -5.01 6.01 -4.61
N PRO A 39 -6.17 5.47 -5.04
CA PRO A 39 -7.16 6.26 -5.80
C PRO A 39 -7.71 7.49 -5.07
N GLU A 40 -7.63 7.53 -3.74
CA GLU A 40 -8.09 8.67 -2.93
C GLU A 40 -7.05 9.82 -2.90
N VAL A 41 -5.80 9.56 -3.30
CA VAL A 41 -4.67 10.50 -3.16
C VAL A 41 -3.97 10.88 -4.46
N GLY A 42 -4.21 10.17 -5.57
CA GLY A 42 -3.73 10.53 -6.91
C GLY A 42 -2.86 9.46 -7.55
#